data_AF-A0A1Y1L1D6-F1
#
_entry.id   AF-A0A1Y1L1D6-F1
#
_cell.length_a   1.000
_cell.length_b   1.000
_cell.length_c   1.000
_cell.angle_alpha   90.00
_cell.angle_beta   90.00
_cell.angle_gamma   90.00
#
_symmetry.space_group_name_H-M   'P 1'
#
loop_
_entity.id
_entity.type
_entity.pdbx_description
1 polymer ?
#
loop_
_entity_poly.entity_id
_entity_poly.type
_entity_poly.pdbx_seq_one_letter_code
_entity_poly.pdbx_strand_id
1 'polypeptide(L)'
;MAEKHNAPGIPYLGRHHFFYGDLWGNRSPIADPNMKGSMIGLDSDKSTDNMALWYYATMEFIAMQTRQIIEQMNTAGHEISSIFMSGSQCQNPVLMNLLATTCSM
;
A
#
# COMPACT_ATOMS: atom_id res chain seq x y z
N MET A 1 0.25 -1.49 -18.51
CA MET A 1 1.14 -2.56 -17.97
C MET A 1 0.43 -3.90 -17.91
N ALA A 2 -0.68 -4.06 -17.18
CA ALA A 2 -1.41 -5.34 -17.10
C ALA A 2 -1.78 -5.91 -18.49
N GLU A 3 -2.37 -5.09 -19.37
CA GLU A 3 -2.72 -5.50 -20.74
C GLU A 3 -1.51 -5.93 -21.57
N LYS A 4 -0.41 -5.16 -21.51
CA LYS A 4 0.86 -5.46 -22.20
C LYS A 4 1.40 -6.85 -21.84
N HIS A 5 1.18 -7.29 -20.60
CA HIS A 5 1.64 -8.59 -20.10
C HIS A 5 0.54 -9.67 -20.08
N ASN A 6 -0.63 -9.40 -20.65
CA ASN A 6 -1.81 -10.28 -20.58
C ASN A 6 -2.12 -10.78 -19.16
N ALA A 7 -1.96 -9.88 -18.17
CA ALA A 7 -2.15 -10.18 -16.76
C ALA A 7 -3.57 -9.79 -16.31
N PRO A 8 -4.16 -10.53 -15.34
CA PRO A 8 -5.50 -10.22 -14.82
C PRO A 8 -5.58 -8.87 -14.08
N GLY A 9 -4.44 -8.28 -13.71
CA GLY A 9 -4.37 -6.95 -13.11
C GLY A 9 -2.95 -6.59 -12.68
N ILE A 10 -2.77 -5.34 -12.20
CA ILE A 10 -1.51 -4.88 -11.63
C ILE A 10 -1.10 -5.70 -10.38
N PRO A 11 -2.01 -6.08 -9.45
CA PRO A 11 -1.63 -6.89 -8.29
C PRO A 11 -0.98 -8.21 -8.68
N TYR A 12 -1.43 -8.83 -9.79
CA TYR A 12 -0.81 -10.05 -10.29
C TYR A 12 0.63 -9.83 -10.71
N LEU A 13 0.94 -8.71 -11.37
CA LEU A 13 2.32 -8.39 -11.77
C LEU A 13 3.22 -8.09 -10.57
N GLY A 14 2.68 -7.41 -9.55
CA GLY A 14 3.41 -7.04 -8.33
C GLY A 14 3.40 -8.09 -7.21
N ARG A 15 2.87 -9.30 -7.45
CA ARG A 15 2.65 -10.34 -6.41
C ARG A 15 3.90 -10.83 -5.65
N HIS A 16 5.08 -10.43 -6.10
CA HIS A 16 6.36 -10.76 -5.46
C HIS A 16 7.08 -9.52 -4.90
N HIS A 17 6.52 -8.32 -5.07
CA HIS A 17 7.06 -7.06 -4.60
C HIS A 17 6.45 -6.72 -3.25
N PHE A 18 7.14 -7.04 -2.17
CA PHE A 18 6.70 -6.67 -0.83
C PHE A 18 7.51 -5.48 -0.33
N PHE A 19 6.81 -4.41 0.02
CA PHE A 19 7.42 -3.22 0.57
C PHE A 19 6.85 -2.90 1.94
N TYR A 20 7.73 -2.72 2.91
CA TYR A 20 7.44 -2.18 4.22
C TYR A 20 8.06 -0.78 4.29
N GLY A 21 7.22 0.25 4.34
CA GLY A 21 7.61 1.64 4.07
C GLY A 21 7.84 2.55 5.27
N ASP A 22 7.92 2.02 6.50
CA ASP A 22 8.21 2.82 7.70
C ASP A 22 9.69 3.21 7.78
N LEU A 23 10.11 4.13 6.91
CA LEU A 23 11.49 4.62 6.82
C LEU A 23 11.89 5.51 8.02
N TRP A 24 10.92 6.09 8.71
CA TRP A 24 11.10 6.97 9.87
C TRP A 24 10.46 6.40 11.14
N GLY A 25 10.35 5.08 11.22
CA GLY A 25 9.63 4.39 12.28
C GLY A 25 8.12 4.40 12.05
N ASN A 26 7.42 3.64 12.88
CA ASN A 26 5.98 3.52 12.83
C ASN A 26 5.36 4.38 13.95
N ARG A 27 4.51 5.34 13.59
CA ARG A 27 3.75 6.12 14.58
C ARG A 27 2.56 5.32 15.11
N SER A 28 1.76 4.80 14.19
CA SER A 28 0.54 4.05 14.50
C SER A 28 0.48 2.82 13.61
N PRO A 29 0.02 1.68 14.14
CA PRO A 29 -0.40 1.46 15.53
C PRO A 29 0.73 1.00 16.47
N ILE A 30 1.94 0.75 15.95
CA ILE A 30 3.02 0.09 16.70
C ILE A 30 3.75 1.05 17.65
N ALA A 31 3.80 2.34 17.30
CA ALA A 31 4.44 3.39 18.10
C ALA A 31 5.92 3.12 18.42
N ASP A 32 6.66 2.58 17.43
CA ASP A 32 8.10 2.36 17.53
C ASP A 32 8.86 3.24 16.50
N PRO A 33 9.57 4.30 16.95
CA PRO A 33 10.33 5.18 16.07
C PRO A 33 11.59 4.53 15.48
N ASN A 34 12.00 3.35 15.97
CA ASN A 34 13.22 2.68 15.54
C ASN A 34 13.00 1.71 14.37
N MET A 35 11.74 1.40 14.05
CA MET A 35 11.42 0.54 12.90
C MET A 35 12.02 1.09 11.60
N LYS A 36 12.36 0.16 10.70
CA LYS A 36 12.98 0.47 9.40
C LYS A 36 12.21 -0.20 8.29
N GLY A 37 12.27 0.41 7.11
CA GLY A 37 11.69 -0.16 5.91
C GLY A 37 12.37 -1.46 5.49
N SER A 38 11.65 -2.28 4.75
CA SER A 38 12.12 -3.53 4.17
C SER A 38 11.56 -3.70 2.75
N MET A 39 12.30 -4.40 1.92
CA MET A 39 11.98 -4.59 0.51
C MET A 39 12.34 -6.02 0.12
N ILE A 40 11.35 -6.77 -0.35
CA ILE A 40 11.48 -8.19 -0.72
C ILE A 40 10.96 -8.35 -2.15
N GLY A 41 11.67 -9.14 -2.96
CA GLY A 41 11.35 -9.31 -4.39
C GLY A 41 12.24 -8.50 -5.32
N LEU A 42 13.39 -8.03 -4.85
CA LEU A 42 14.39 -7.36 -5.69
C LEU A 42 14.95 -8.34 -6.74
N ASP A 43 15.06 -7.84 -7.97
CA ASP A 43 15.73 -8.51 -9.09
C ASP A 43 16.65 -7.51 -9.83
N SER A 44 17.24 -7.95 -10.93
CA SER A 44 18.12 -7.10 -11.74
C SER A 44 17.38 -6.18 -12.73
N ASP A 45 16.05 -6.16 -12.75
CA ASP A 45 15.28 -5.36 -13.71
C ASP A 45 15.37 -3.86 -13.38
N LYS A 46 15.82 -3.07 -14.35
CA LYS A 46 15.96 -1.61 -14.25
C LYS A 46 14.99 -0.87 -15.19
N SER A 47 13.99 -1.58 -15.68
CA SER A 47 12.96 -1.03 -16.56
C SER A 47 12.06 -0.04 -15.81
N THR A 48 11.42 0.84 -16.58
CA THR A 48 10.36 1.71 -16.07
C THR A 48 9.17 0.92 -15.53
N ASP A 49 8.91 -0.28 -16.07
CA ASP A 49 7.83 -1.15 -15.61
C ASP A 49 8.14 -1.69 -14.20
N ASN A 50 9.39 -2.09 -13.92
CA ASN A 50 9.79 -2.49 -12.55
C ASN A 50 9.71 -1.31 -11.57
N MET A 51 10.14 -0.11 -12.01
CA MET A 51 9.97 1.10 -11.19
C MET A 51 8.49 1.38 -10.87
N ALA A 52 7.60 1.19 -11.85
CA ALA A 52 6.16 1.33 -11.66
C ALA A 52 5.59 0.28 -10.69
N LEU A 53 6.11 -0.96 -10.71
CA LEU A 53 5.74 -2.01 -9.74
C LEU A 53 6.17 -1.67 -8.31
N TRP A 54 7.37 -1.11 -8.11
CA TRP A 54 7.80 -0.63 -6.79
C TRP A 54 6.99 0.58 -6.31
N TYR A 55 6.59 1.48 -7.21
CA TYR A 55 5.65 2.54 -6.89
C TYR A 55 4.28 1.99 -6.49
N TYR A 56 3.79 0.97 -7.20
CA TYR A 56 2.58 0.25 -6.83
C TYR A 56 2.69 -0.41 -5.44
N ALA A 57 3.79 -1.13 -5.15
CA ALA A 57 4.03 -1.73 -3.84
C ALA A 57 4.08 -0.69 -2.71
N THR A 58 4.58 0.52 -3.01
CA THR A 58 4.53 1.65 -2.06
C THR A 58 3.09 2.08 -1.77
N MET A 59 2.24 2.19 -2.80
CA MET A 59 0.81 2.50 -2.60
C MET A 59 0.07 1.38 -1.87
N GLU A 60 0.39 0.12 -2.16
CA GLU A 60 -0.18 -1.05 -1.49
C GLU A 60 0.19 -1.05 0.00
N PHE A 61 1.45 -0.74 0.34
CA PHE A 61 1.87 -0.54 1.72
C PHE A 61 1.04 0.54 2.45
N ILE A 62 0.81 1.70 1.82
CA ILE A 62 -0.01 2.76 2.41
C ILE A 62 -1.44 2.28 2.68
N ALA A 63 -2.03 1.53 1.74
CA ALA A 63 -3.37 0.98 1.91
C ALA A 63 -3.42 -0.07 3.04
N MET A 64 -2.43 -0.95 3.13
CA MET A 64 -2.32 -1.96 4.19
C MET A 64 -2.09 -1.33 5.56
N GLN A 65 -1.25 -0.30 5.67
CA GLN A 65 -1.04 0.44 6.91
C GLN A 65 -2.31 1.18 7.35
N THR A 66 -3.06 1.75 6.40
CA THR A 66 -4.36 2.39 6.70
C THR A 66 -5.35 1.39 7.25
N ARG A 67 -5.46 0.21 6.62
CA ARG A 67 -6.27 -0.91 7.13
C ARG A 67 -5.86 -1.30 8.54
N GLN A 68 -4.55 -1.43 8.81
CA GLN A 68 -4.05 -1.78 10.13
C GLN A 68 -4.50 -0.76 11.19
N ILE A 69 -4.46 0.54 10.88
CA ILE A 69 -4.96 1.60 11.78
C ILE A 69 -6.47 1.44 12.03
N ILE A 70 -7.26 1.26 10.97
CA ILE A 70 -8.72 1.07 11.06
C ILE A 70 -9.06 -0.15 11.92
N GLU A 71 -8.39 -1.29 11.71
CA GLU A 71 -8.61 -2.51 12.48
C GLU A 71 -8.30 -2.31 13.97
N GLN A 72 -7.23 -1.59 14.29
CA GLN A 72 -6.88 -1.26 15.67
C GLN A 72 -7.90 -0.30 16.31
N MET A 73 -8.37 0.70 15.57
CA MET A 73 -9.44 1.59 16.05
C MET A 73 -10.74 0.82 16.30
N ASN A 74 -11.13 -0.06 15.38
CA ASN A 74 -12.34 -0.87 15.55
C ASN A 74 -12.21 -1.85 16.73
N THR A 75 -11.02 -2.44 16.92
CA THR A 75 -10.73 -3.27 18.12
C THR A 75 -10.83 -2.46 19.42
N ALA A 76 -10.51 -1.17 19.39
CA ALA A 76 -10.64 -0.26 20.52
C ALA A 76 -12.09 0.23 20.77
N GLY A 77 -13.07 -0.25 20.00
CA GLY A 77 -14.50 0.04 20.18
C GLY A 77 -15.09 1.06 19.20
N HIS A 78 -14.36 1.46 18.16
CA HIS A 78 -14.92 2.22 17.05
C HIS A 78 -15.65 1.32 16.04
N GLU A 79 -16.54 1.91 15.24
CA GLU A 79 -17.19 1.25 14.11
C GLU A 79 -16.99 2.07 12.84
N ILE A 80 -15.77 2.06 12.32
CA ILE A 80 -15.43 2.77 11.08
C ILE A 80 -15.97 1.97 9.91
N SER A 81 -16.90 2.58 9.16
CA SER A 81 -17.53 2.01 7.96
C SER A 81 -17.22 2.79 6.68
N SER A 82 -16.61 3.96 6.79
CA SER A 82 -16.20 4.78 5.65
C SER A 82 -14.96 5.61 5.96
N ILE A 83 -14.19 5.93 4.93
CA ILE A 83 -13.03 6.83 4.98
C ILE A 83 -13.25 8.02 4.06
N PHE A 84 -12.94 9.21 4.55
CA PHE A 84 -12.96 10.44 3.75
C PHE A 84 -11.53 10.83 3.41
N MET A 85 -11.23 10.85 2.12
CA MET A 85 -9.89 11.12 1.62
C MET A 85 -9.72 12.60 1.25
N SER A 86 -8.58 13.18 1.62
CA SER A 86 -8.22 14.56 1.27
C SER A 86 -6.73 14.69 0.92
N GLY A 87 -6.34 15.81 0.31
CA GLY A 87 -4.97 16.08 -0.15
C GLY A 87 -4.69 15.67 -1.60
N SER A 88 -3.50 16.02 -2.10
CA SER A 88 -3.15 15.86 -3.52
C SER A 88 -3.14 14.41 -4.01
N GLN A 89 -2.81 13.46 -3.12
CA GLN A 89 -2.76 12.03 -3.46
C GLN A 89 -4.14 11.44 -3.80
N CYS A 90 -5.24 12.10 -3.46
CA CYS A 90 -6.58 11.69 -3.86
C CYS A 90 -6.79 11.73 -5.38
N GLN A 91 -5.95 12.47 -6.11
CA GLN A 91 -5.96 12.52 -7.57
C GLN A 91 -5.33 11.28 -8.21
N ASN A 92 -4.76 10.36 -7.41
CA ASN A 92 -4.21 9.11 -7.89
C ASN A 92 -5.28 8.00 -7.82
N PRO A 93 -5.90 7.61 -8.95
CA PRO A 93 -6.97 6.61 -8.96
C PRO A 93 -6.47 5.21 -8.55
N VAL A 94 -5.20 4.89 -8.75
CA VAL A 94 -4.65 3.58 -8.34
C VAL A 94 -4.61 3.47 -6.82
N LEU A 95 -4.13 4.52 -6.14
CA LEU A 95 -4.13 4.58 -4.68
C LEU A 95 -5.55 4.54 -4.09
N MET A 96 -6.50 5.27 -4.70
CA MET A 96 -7.89 5.27 -4.22
C MET A 96 -8.53 3.88 -4.33
N ASN A 97 -8.32 3.19 -5.44
CA ASN A 97 -8.82 1.80 -5.60
C ASN A 97 -8.16 0.83 -4.63
N LEU A 98 -6.85 0.99 -4.35
CA LEU A 98 -6.14 0.19 -3.36
C LEU A 98 -6.69 0.40 -1.96
N LEU A 99 -6.93 1.65 -1.55
CA LEU A 99 -7.52 1.96 -0.25
C LEU A 99 -8.92 1.38 -0.11
N ALA A 100 -9.79 1.58 -1.10
CA ALA A 100 -11.14 1.03 -1.10
C ALA A 100 -11.15 -0.50 -0.99
N THR A 101 -10.34 -1.16 -1.83
CA THR A 101 -10.24 -2.63 -1.85
C THR A 101 -9.65 -3.17 -0.53
N THR A 102 -8.56 -2.56 -0.06
CA THR A 102 -7.81 -3.07 1.11
C THR A 102 -8.56 -2.82 2.41
N CYS A 103 -9.18 -1.64 2.56
CA CYS A 103 -9.94 -1.27 3.75
C CYS A 103 -11.40 -1.76 3.72
N SER A 104 -11.88 -2.28 2.58
CA SER A 104 -13.27 -2.70 2.37
C SER A 104 -14.28 -1.57 2.62
N MET A 105 -13.98 -0.37 2.09
CA MET A 105 -14.76 0.86 2.25
C MET A 105 -14.94 1.62 0.94
#